data_AF-A0A9Q1KF79-F1
#
_entry.id   AF-A0A9Q1KF79-F1
#
_cell.length_a   1.000
_cell.length_b   1.000
_cell.length_c   1.000
_cell.angle_alpha   90.00
_cell.angle_beta   90.00
_cell.angle_gamma   90.00
#
_symmetry.space_group_name_H-M   'P 1'
#
loop_
_entity.id
_entity.type
_entity.pdbx_description
1 polymer ?
#
loop_
_entity_poly.entity_id
_entity_poly.type
_entity_poly.pdbx_seq_one_letter_code
_entity_poly.pdbx_strand_id
1 'polypeptide(L)'
;MNYKQGVRFCVAFNSYNQPIKKGGCIFVRFLGYIARLERFCPIGTISWHKLNKTYKADIIEMPKFIYPVDKGFDKRVLKHVAKHFKQYKHGLKRDYFKPEEKTREDMYEIVPKGHSRDGWMRLVNYWCSKQHEAEAHGRDPTHLEFFKETHSKEGGGFVANTATEGFLVPEQSSGNDLSNESMHTGPSTSASQVN
;
A
#
# COMPACT_ATOMS: atom_id res chain seq x y z
N MET A 1 -14.62 24.11 -5.28
CA MET A 1 -15.56 23.63 -4.25
C MET A 1 -15.48 24.58 -3.05
N ASN A 2 -16.43 25.50 -2.94
CA ASN A 2 -16.49 26.51 -1.88
C ASN A 2 -17.44 25.98 -0.79
N TYR A 3 -16.92 25.58 0.37
CA TYR A 3 -17.73 25.07 1.49
C TYR A 3 -17.75 26.14 2.59
N LYS A 4 -18.95 26.52 3.06
CA LYS A 4 -19.12 27.47 4.17
C LYS A 4 -18.52 26.90 5.47
N GLN A 5 -17.73 27.70 6.18
CA GLN A 5 -17.12 27.37 7.47
C GLN A 5 -18.23 26.93 8.46
N GLY A 6 -18.07 25.79 9.12
CA GLY A 6 -18.98 25.31 10.17
C GLY A 6 -20.02 24.25 9.77
N VAL A 7 -20.19 23.92 8.49
CA VAL A 7 -21.08 22.83 8.06
C VAL A 7 -20.37 21.49 8.20
N ARG A 8 -20.88 20.61 9.07
CA ARG A 8 -20.43 19.22 9.20
C ARG A 8 -21.36 18.28 8.45
N PHE A 9 -20.81 17.33 7.70
CA PHE A 9 -21.60 16.35 6.95
C PHE A 9 -21.82 15.08 7.78
N CYS A 10 -23.08 14.74 8.07
CA CYS A 10 -23.43 13.44 8.64
C CYS A 10 -23.37 12.35 7.57
N VAL A 11 -22.60 11.31 7.83
CA VAL A 11 -22.49 10.15 6.93
C VAL A 11 -23.24 8.99 7.54
N ALA A 12 -24.24 8.47 6.81
CA ALA A 12 -24.94 7.25 7.20
C ALA A 12 -24.08 6.03 6.85
N PHE A 13 -24.09 5.04 7.73
CA PHE A 13 -23.39 3.77 7.55
C PHE A 13 -24.37 2.61 7.63
N ASN A 14 -24.10 1.51 6.93
CA ASN A 14 -24.83 0.25 7.09
C ASN A 14 -24.30 -0.57 8.28
N SER A 15 -24.88 -1.74 8.54
CA SER A 15 -24.46 -2.68 9.60
C SER A 15 -23.01 -3.17 9.45
N TYR A 16 -22.43 -3.08 8.25
CA TYR A 16 -21.03 -3.39 7.96
C TYR A 16 -20.10 -2.18 8.08
N ASN A 17 -20.59 -1.06 8.62
CA ASN A 17 -19.88 0.21 8.70
C ASN A 17 -19.39 0.74 7.34
N GLN A 18 -20.11 0.41 6.28
CA GLN A 18 -19.85 0.96 4.95
C GLN A 18 -20.66 2.25 4.77
N PRO A 19 -20.03 3.33 4.27
CA PRO A 19 -20.73 4.59 4.05
C PRO A 19 -21.76 4.41 2.92
N ILE A 20 -23.02 4.74 3.19
CA ILE A 20 -24.14 4.55 2.25
C ILE A 20 -24.73 5.88 1.78
N LYS A 21 -25.57 5.80 0.73
CA LYS A 21 -26.27 6.94 0.11
C LYS A 21 -25.28 8.00 -0.42
N LYS A 22 -25.82 9.16 -0.80
CA LYS A 22 -25.06 10.29 -1.34
C LYS A 22 -23.97 10.80 -0.36
N GLY A 23 -24.27 10.80 0.94
CA GLY A 23 -23.31 11.19 1.98
C GLY A 23 -22.07 10.29 1.99
N GLY A 24 -22.26 8.99 1.79
CA GLY A 24 -21.16 8.04 1.72
C GLY A 24 -20.25 8.23 0.50
N CYS A 25 -20.83 8.48 -0.68
CA CYS A 25 -20.05 8.79 -1.88
C CYS A 25 -19.20 10.06 -1.70
N ILE A 26 -19.77 11.12 -1.11
CA ILE A 26 -19.07 12.38 -0.82
C ILE A 26 -17.91 12.13 0.16
N PHE A 27 -18.15 11.34 1.21
CA PHE A 27 -17.13 10.98 2.18
C PHE A 27 -15.96 10.23 1.55
N VAL A 28 -16.24 9.19 0.76
CA VAL A 28 -15.19 8.42 0.06
C VAL A 28 -14.38 9.30 -0.89
N ARG A 29 -15.04 10.17 -1.68
CA ARG A 29 -14.36 11.10 -2.58
C ARG A 29 -13.51 12.11 -1.83
N PHE A 30 -13.97 12.55 -0.66
CA PHE A 30 -13.20 13.42 0.22
C PHE A 30 -11.94 12.73 0.75
N LEU A 31 -12.04 11.49 1.24
CA LEU A 31 -10.86 10.72 1.66
C LEU A 31 -9.86 10.51 0.52
N GLY A 32 -10.37 10.28 -0.70
CA GLY A 32 -9.53 10.21 -1.90
C GLY A 32 -8.84 11.53 -2.24
N TYR A 33 -9.45 12.67 -1.92
CA TYR A 33 -8.81 13.99 -2.04
C TYR A 33 -7.72 14.18 -0.96
N ILE A 34 -8.01 13.81 0.29
CA ILE A 34 -7.03 13.87 1.40
C ILE A 34 -5.78 13.05 1.09
N ALA A 35 -5.95 11.85 0.54
CA ALA A 35 -4.86 10.98 0.14
C ALA A 35 -3.89 11.59 -0.90
N ARG A 36 -4.29 12.67 -1.58
CA ARG A 36 -3.46 13.37 -2.59
C ARG A 36 -2.78 14.62 -2.05
N LEU A 37 -3.16 15.09 -0.87
CA LEU A 37 -2.60 16.30 -0.27
C LEU A 37 -1.32 15.97 0.47
N GLU A 38 -0.22 16.63 0.10
CA GLU A 38 1.09 16.43 0.70
C GLU A 38 1.08 16.63 2.22
N ARG A 39 0.33 17.62 2.73
CA ARG A 39 0.21 17.90 4.17
C ARG A 39 -0.32 16.74 5.01
N PHE A 40 -1.04 15.79 4.39
CA PHE A 40 -1.57 14.61 5.08
C PHE A 40 -0.88 13.32 4.64
N CYS A 41 -0.53 13.24 3.36
CA CYS A 41 -0.01 12.05 2.71
C CYS A 41 1.20 12.45 1.84
N PRO A 42 2.37 12.72 2.44
CA PRO A 42 3.57 13.08 1.69
C PRO A 42 4.00 11.92 0.78
N ILE A 43 4.05 12.17 -0.52
CA ILE A 43 4.28 11.12 -1.53
C ILE A 43 5.67 10.47 -1.44
N GLY A 44 6.64 11.18 -0.86
CA GLY A 44 7.98 10.66 -0.56
C GLY A 44 7.99 9.58 0.52
N THR A 45 6.91 9.41 1.27
CA THR A 45 6.74 8.24 2.14
C THR A 45 6.45 7.01 1.29
N ILE A 46 7.42 6.09 1.24
CA ILE A 46 7.34 4.90 0.39
C ILE A 46 6.21 3.96 0.82
N SER A 47 6.14 3.63 2.11
CA SER A 47 5.13 2.72 2.68
C SER A 47 4.21 3.45 3.66
N TRP A 48 2.90 3.21 3.56
CA TRP A 48 1.89 3.74 4.47
C TRP A 48 2.18 3.41 5.94
N HIS A 49 2.77 2.25 6.21
CA HIS A 49 3.12 1.83 7.56
C HIS A 49 4.22 2.71 8.18
N LYS A 50 5.09 3.32 7.33
CA LYS A 50 6.15 4.24 7.73
C LYS A 50 5.65 5.69 7.90
N LEU A 51 4.39 5.99 7.57
CA LEU A 51 3.82 7.32 7.79
C LEU A 51 3.68 7.59 9.30
N ASN A 52 4.23 8.72 9.75
CA ASN A 52 4.23 9.13 11.15
C ASN A 52 2.80 9.18 11.73
N LYS A 53 2.66 8.83 13.01
CA LYS A 53 1.39 8.86 13.76
C LYS A 53 0.73 10.23 13.75
N THR A 54 1.49 11.33 13.73
CA THR A 54 0.94 12.70 13.68
C THR A 54 0.11 12.92 12.41
N TYR A 55 0.61 12.55 11.23
CA TYR A 55 -0.17 12.63 9.99
C TYR A 55 -1.45 11.79 10.05
N LYS A 56 -1.40 10.62 10.69
CA LYS A 56 -2.58 9.76 10.86
C LYS A 56 -3.59 10.39 11.81
N ALA A 57 -3.14 11.05 12.87
CA ALA A 57 -4.00 11.81 13.78
C ALA A 57 -4.66 12.99 13.05
N ASP A 58 -3.89 13.77 12.27
CA ASP A 58 -4.41 14.90 11.49
C ASP A 58 -5.50 14.48 10.48
N ILE A 59 -5.38 13.28 9.90
CA ILE A 59 -6.39 12.70 9.00
C ILE A 59 -7.68 12.35 9.77
N ILE A 60 -7.55 11.85 11.00
CA ILE A 60 -8.69 11.46 11.85
C ILE A 60 -9.40 12.71 12.40
N GLU A 61 -8.65 13.70 12.87
CA GLU A 61 -9.19 14.92 13.51
C GLU A 61 -9.78 15.93 12.51
N MET A 62 -9.88 15.56 11.23
CA MET A 62 -10.40 16.45 10.19
C MET A 62 -11.86 16.87 10.44
N PRO A 63 -12.15 18.18 10.57
CA PRO A 63 -13.40 18.69 11.15
C PRO A 63 -14.66 18.59 10.26
N LYS A 64 -14.57 17.91 9.09
CA LYS A 64 -15.58 18.04 8.02
C LYS A 64 -16.74 17.03 8.08
N PHE A 65 -16.62 15.97 8.88
CA PHE A 65 -17.62 14.89 8.92
C PHE A 65 -17.98 14.52 10.36
N ILE A 66 -19.26 14.26 10.58
CA ILE A 66 -19.77 13.62 11.81
C ILE A 66 -20.02 12.15 11.47
N TYR A 67 -19.46 11.26 12.26
CA TYR A 67 -19.60 9.80 12.11
C TYR A 67 -19.80 9.15 13.49
N PRO A 68 -20.36 7.93 13.54
CA PRO A 68 -20.52 7.19 14.79
C PRO A 68 -19.17 6.97 15.45
N VAL A 69 -19.06 7.28 16.75
CA VAL A 69 -17.86 7.03 17.56
C VAL A 69 -17.88 5.55 17.98
N ASP A 70 -17.73 4.64 17.02
CA ASP A 70 -17.58 3.21 17.30
C ASP A 70 -16.10 2.80 17.27
N LYS A 71 -15.74 1.82 18.10
CA LYS A 71 -14.38 1.29 18.16
C LYS A 71 -14.00 0.72 16.79
N GLY A 72 -13.07 1.39 16.10
CA GLY A 72 -12.52 0.94 14.81
C GLY A 72 -12.85 1.83 13.61
N PHE A 73 -13.62 2.91 13.78
CA PHE A 73 -13.87 3.87 12.70
C PHE A 73 -12.58 4.48 12.15
N ASP A 74 -11.72 4.99 13.03
CA ASP A 74 -10.44 5.60 12.67
C ASP A 74 -9.57 4.65 11.84
N LYS A 75 -9.52 3.36 12.25
CA LYS A 75 -8.81 2.32 11.51
C LYS A 75 -9.35 2.17 10.08
N ARG A 76 -10.67 2.26 9.90
CA ARG A 76 -11.32 2.19 8.57
C ARG A 76 -11.04 3.43 7.73
N VAL A 77 -11.08 4.63 8.32
CA VAL A 77 -10.69 5.89 7.64
C VAL A 77 -9.26 5.78 7.14
N LEU A 78 -8.32 5.43 8.02
CA LEU A 78 -6.92 5.26 7.67
C LEU A 78 -6.72 4.19 6.59
N LYS A 79 -7.45 3.05 6.65
CA LYS A 79 -7.39 2.02 5.61
C LYS A 79 -7.85 2.55 4.24
N HIS A 80 -8.90 3.36 4.23
CA HIS A 80 -9.42 3.95 2.98
C HIS A 80 -8.43 4.97 2.40
N VAL A 81 -7.88 5.85 3.24
CA VAL A 81 -6.86 6.82 2.81
C VAL A 81 -5.61 6.10 2.32
N ALA A 82 -5.14 5.06 3.02
CA ALA A 82 -4.01 4.24 2.58
C ALA A 82 -4.23 3.64 1.18
N LYS A 83 -5.43 3.12 0.92
CA LYS A 83 -5.81 2.57 -0.39
C LYS A 83 -5.74 3.65 -1.48
N HIS A 84 -6.36 4.81 -1.26
CA HIS A 84 -6.32 5.92 -2.22
C HIS A 84 -4.91 6.47 -2.41
N PHE A 85 -4.09 6.49 -1.36
CA PHE A 85 -2.69 6.93 -1.45
C PHE A 85 -1.87 6.00 -2.33
N LYS A 86 -2.02 4.68 -2.16
CA LYS A 86 -1.38 3.68 -3.04
C LYS A 86 -1.85 3.83 -4.49
N GLN A 87 -3.15 3.98 -4.71
CA GLN A 87 -3.73 4.18 -6.05
C GLN A 87 -3.22 5.48 -6.69
N TYR A 88 -3.10 6.55 -5.91
CA TYR A 88 -2.59 7.83 -6.39
C TYR A 88 -1.13 7.73 -6.80
N LYS A 89 -0.27 7.12 -5.98
CA LYS A 89 1.15 6.87 -6.33
C LYS A 89 1.29 6.00 -7.57
N HIS A 90 0.43 5.00 -7.75
CA HIS A 90 0.41 4.19 -8.96
C HIS A 90 0.04 5.02 -10.19
N GLY A 91 -0.95 5.91 -10.09
CA GLY A 91 -1.28 6.87 -11.14
C GLY A 91 -0.10 7.79 -11.49
N LEU A 92 0.57 8.36 -10.47
CA LEU A 92 1.78 9.16 -10.67
C LEU A 92 2.88 8.38 -11.39
N LYS A 93 3.11 7.12 -11.00
CA LYS A 93 4.09 6.27 -11.67
C LYS A 93 3.74 6.09 -13.15
N ARG A 94 2.49 5.70 -13.45
CA ARG A 94 2.03 5.50 -14.83
C ARG A 94 2.20 6.77 -15.69
N ASP A 95 1.91 7.92 -15.12
CA ASP A 95 1.85 9.19 -15.85
C ASP A 95 3.25 9.83 -16.02
N TYR A 96 4.14 9.69 -15.04
CA TYR A 96 5.42 10.42 -15.00
C TYR A 96 6.68 9.56 -15.01
N PHE A 97 6.63 8.29 -14.59
CA PHE A 97 7.79 7.42 -14.56
C PHE A 97 7.98 6.72 -15.92
N LYS A 98 8.86 7.29 -16.75
CA LYS A 98 9.17 6.85 -18.12
C LYS A 98 10.67 6.60 -18.29
N PRO A 99 11.23 5.57 -17.63
CA PRO A 99 12.67 5.32 -17.63
C PRO A 99 13.24 4.96 -19.02
N GLU A 100 12.39 4.53 -19.97
CA GLU A 100 12.78 4.25 -21.36
C GLU A 100 12.90 5.52 -22.22
N GLU A 101 12.21 6.61 -21.84
CA GLU A 101 12.12 7.84 -22.62
C GLU A 101 12.88 9.01 -21.99
N LYS A 102 13.08 8.99 -20.66
CA LYS A 102 13.57 10.12 -19.88
C LYS A 102 14.64 9.69 -18.90
N THR A 103 15.65 10.55 -18.73
CA THR A 103 16.62 10.35 -17.67
C THR A 103 15.97 10.56 -16.31
N ARG A 104 16.63 10.09 -15.25
CA ARG A 104 16.14 10.28 -13.89
C ARG A 104 16.09 11.76 -13.50
N GLU A 105 17.06 12.53 -13.97
CA GLU A 105 17.19 13.96 -13.77
C GLU A 105 16.05 14.71 -14.47
N ASP A 106 15.69 14.32 -15.70
CA ASP A 106 14.51 14.86 -16.39
C ASP A 106 13.22 14.59 -15.61
N MET A 107 13.09 13.39 -15.00
CA MET A 107 11.93 13.06 -14.17
C MET A 107 11.84 13.89 -12.89
N TYR A 108 12.96 14.38 -12.34
CA TYR A 108 12.94 15.24 -11.15
C TYR A 108 12.37 16.63 -11.42
N GLU A 109 12.52 17.15 -12.64
CA GLU A 109 12.02 18.47 -13.01
C GLU A 109 10.48 18.48 -13.19
N ILE A 110 9.87 17.33 -13.45
CA ILE A 110 8.42 17.19 -13.67
C ILE A 110 7.69 16.97 -12.34
N VAL A 111 7.87 17.88 -11.38
CA VAL A 111 7.22 17.79 -10.06
C VAL A 111 5.71 17.93 -10.22
N PRO A 112 4.90 16.92 -9.85
CA PRO A 112 3.46 17.00 -9.96
C PRO A 112 2.90 18.11 -9.06
N LYS A 113 1.90 18.86 -9.55
CA LYS A 113 1.32 20.00 -8.84
C LYS A 113 0.87 19.62 -7.43
N GLY A 114 1.29 20.43 -6.45
CA GLY A 114 0.90 20.28 -5.05
C GLY A 114 1.79 19.33 -4.23
N HIS A 115 2.97 18.98 -4.75
CA HIS A 115 4.00 18.21 -4.05
C HIS A 115 5.34 18.95 -4.02
N SER A 116 6.13 18.67 -2.99
CA SER A 116 7.51 19.14 -2.88
C SER A 116 8.44 18.39 -3.82
N ARG A 117 9.47 19.09 -4.31
CA ARG A 117 10.54 18.50 -5.12
C ARG A 117 11.23 17.36 -4.37
N ASP A 118 11.54 17.55 -3.09
CA ASP A 118 12.19 16.53 -2.27
C ASP A 118 11.34 15.27 -2.11
N GLY A 119 10.04 15.44 -1.84
CA GLY A 119 9.10 14.33 -1.75
C GLY A 119 9.01 13.55 -3.06
N TRP A 120 8.97 14.28 -4.18
CA TRP A 120 8.96 13.70 -5.52
C TRP A 120 10.26 12.95 -5.85
N MET A 121 11.42 13.56 -5.63
CA MET A 121 12.73 12.94 -5.87
C MET A 121 12.91 11.66 -5.06
N ARG A 122 12.50 11.63 -3.79
CA ARG A 122 12.52 10.41 -2.97
C ARG A 122 11.68 9.29 -3.58
N LEU A 123 10.51 9.63 -4.13
CA LEU A 123 9.62 8.66 -4.74
C LEU A 123 10.17 8.11 -6.06
N VAL A 124 10.69 8.99 -6.93
CA VAL A 124 11.32 8.61 -8.21
C VAL A 124 12.55 7.74 -7.96
N ASN A 125 13.40 8.11 -7.00
CA ASN A 125 14.56 7.30 -6.59
C ASN A 125 14.15 5.89 -6.15
N TYR A 126 13.08 5.77 -5.37
CA TYR A 126 12.56 4.47 -4.98
C TYR A 126 12.09 3.65 -6.20
N TRP A 127 11.42 4.26 -7.18
CA TRP A 127 11.02 3.54 -8.40
C TRP A 127 12.21 3.09 -9.26
N CYS A 128 13.31 3.85 -9.26
CA CYS A 128 14.58 3.45 -9.89
C CYS A 128 15.41 2.47 -9.07
N SER A 129 14.98 2.10 -7.85
CA SER A 129 15.78 1.25 -6.97
C SER A 129 15.59 -0.24 -7.30
N LYS A 130 16.66 -1.02 -7.18
CA LYS A 130 16.63 -2.50 -7.31
C LYS A 130 15.65 -3.16 -6.35
N GLN A 131 15.40 -2.55 -5.19
CA GLN A 131 14.41 -3.04 -4.23
C GLN A 131 13.00 -3.03 -4.83
N HIS A 132 12.62 -1.94 -5.51
CA HIS A 132 11.33 -1.86 -6.17
C HIS A 132 11.25 -2.85 -7.35
N GLU A 133 12.34 -3.05 -8.11
CA GLU A 133 12.39 -4.06 -9.17
C GLU A 133 12.18 -5.47 -8.62
N ALA A 134 12.87 -5.84 -7.55
CA ALA A 134 12.68 -7.14 -6.89
C ALA A 134 11.25 -7.32 -6.35
N GLU A 135 10.67 -6.29 -5.72
CA GLU A 135 9.26 -6.27 -5.30
C GLU A 135 8.29 -6.39 -6.49
N ALA A 136 8.67 -5.93 -7.68
CA ALA A 136 7.87 -6.03 -8.89
C ALA A 136 8.01 -7.40 -9.60
N HIS A 137 9.17 -8.06 -9.48
CA HIS A 137 9.41 -9.39 -10.04
C HIS A 137 8.88 -10.52 -9.13
N GLY A 138 8.83 -10.29 -7.82
CA GLY A 138 8.31 -11.25 -6.83
C GLY A 138 6.86 -11.03 -6.42
N ARG A 139 6.09 -10.17 -7.12
CA ARG A 139 4.67 -9.93 -6.78
C ARG A 139 3.75 -10.83 -7.59
N ASP A 140 2.65 -11.22 -6.95
CA ASP A 140 1.51 -11.77 -7.67
C ASP A 140 1.00 -10.76 -8.72
N PRO A 141 0.53 -11.25 -9.87
CA PRO A 141 -0.12 -10.41 -10.87
C PRO A 141 -1.29 -9.67 -10.22
N THR A 142 -1.47 -8.41 -10.59
CA THR A 142 -2.69 -7.70 -10.21
C THR A 142 -3.89 -8.39 -10.86
N HIS A 143 -5.08 -8.25 -10.27
CA HIS A 143 -6.32 -8.76 -10.87
C HIS A 143 -6.52 -8.27 -12.32
N LEU A 144 -6.01 -7.08 -12.67
CA LEU A 144 -6.08 -6.56 -14.03
C LEU A 144 -5.11 -7.27 -14.98
N GLU A 145 -3.89 -7.59 -14.53
CA GLU A 145 -2.90 -8.34 -15.31
C GLU A 145 -3.36 -9.78 -15.48
N PHE A 146 -3.82 -10.43 -14.40
CA PHE A 146 -4.42 -11.75 -14.46
C PHE A 146 -5.60 -11.79 -15.43
N PHE A 147 -6.51 -10.80 -15.37
CA PHE A 147 -7.65 -10.72 -16.27
C PHE A 147 -7.23 -10.52 -17.73
N LYS A 148 -6.25 -9.65 -18.02
CA LYS A 148 -5.74 -9.47 -19.39
C LYS A 148 -5.17 -10.77 -19.95
N GLU A 149 -4.37 -11.48 -19.15
CA GLU A 149 -3.78 -12.76 -19.55
C GLU A 149 -4.86 -13.82 -19.82
N THR A 150 -5.86 -13.92 -18.94
CA THR A 150 -6.89 -14.97 -19.00
C THR A 150 -8.08 -14.65 -19.91
N HIS A 151 -8.23 -13.41 -20.40
CA HIS A 151 -9.38 -12.95 -21.20
C HIS A 151 -8.99 -12.17 -22.47
N SER A 152 -7.95 -12.62 -23.19
CA SER A 152 -7.40 -11.94 -24.39
C SER A 152 -8.10 -12.24 -25.73
N LYS A 153 -9.21 -13.00 -25.80
CA LYS A 153 -9.92 -13.22 -27.08
C LYS A 153 -10.93 -12.11 -27.40
N GLU A 154 -11.12 -11.80 -28.69
CA GLU A 154 -12.22 -10.94 -29.16
C GLU A 154 -13.55 -11.48 -28.62
N GLY A 155 -14.18 -10.76 -27.70
CA GLY A 155 -15.40 -11.18 -26.98
C GLY A 155 -15.25 -11.35 -25.46
N GLY A 156 -14.05 -11.21 -24.89
CA GLY A 156 -13.83 -11.22 -23.42
C GLY A 156 -14.00 -12.59 -22.75
N GLY A 157 -14.08 -13.66 -23.55
CA GLY A 157 -14.20 -15.03 -23.05
C GLY A 157 -12.92 -15.51 -22.35
N PHE A 158 -13.08 -16.36 -21.34
CA PHE A 158 -11.99 -17.00 -20.62
C PHE A 158 -11.19 -17.94 -21.54
N VAL A 159 -9.86 -17.90 -21.47
CA VAL A 159 -8.98 -18.78 -22.24
C VAL A 159 -8.71 -20.07 -21.45
N ALA A 160 -9.34 -21.17 -21.86
CA ALA A 160 -9.09 -22.50 -21.30
C ALA A 160 -7.63 -22.95 -21.56
N ASN A 161 -7.04 -23.66 -20.58
CA ASN A 161 -5.63 -24.08 -20.51
C ASN A 161 -4.60 -22.96 -20.24
N THR A 162 -5.02 -21.82 -19.67
CA THR A 162 -4.06 -20.88 -19.08
C THR A 162 -3.44 -21.52 -17.85
N ALA A 163 -2.19 -21.99 -17.96
CA ALA A 163 -1.52 -22.72 -16.89
C ALA A 163 -1.33 -21.84 -15.65
N THR A 164 -1.90 -22.26 -14.52
CA THR A 164 -1.66 -21.65 -13.20
C THR A 164 -0.19 -21.68 -12.79
N GLU A 165 0.60 -22.57 -13.39
CA GLU A 165 2.04 -22.72 -13.18
C GLU A 165 2.84 -21.46 -13.55
N GLY A 166 2.37 -20.66 -14.51
CA GLY A 166 3.00 -19.37 -14.86
C GLY A 166 2.80 -18.26 -13.81
N PHE A 167 1.96 -18.51 -12.80
CA PHE A 167 1.63 -17.57 -11.72
C PHE A 167 2.06 -18.05 -10.33
N LEU A 168 2.54 -19.29 -10.21
CA LEU A 168 3.06 -19.84 -8.97
C LEU A 168 4.54 -19.48 -8.85
N VAL A 169 4.90 -18.83 -7.74
CA VAL A 169 6.31 -18.61 -7.39
C VAL A 169 6.96 -19.98 -7.16
N PRO A 170 8.14 -20.28 -7.74
CA PRO A 170 8.85 -21.52 -7.42
C PRO A 170 9.10 -21.58 -5.92
N GLU A 171 8.59 -22.64 -5.29
CA GLU A 171 8.81 -22.91 -3.87
C GLU A 171 10.32 -22.99 -3.64
N GLN A 172 10.87 -22.02 -2.90
CA GLN A 172 12.28 -22.04 -2.51
C GLN A 172 12.48 -23.25 -1.61
N SER A 173 13.09 -24.30 -2.14
CA SER A 173 13.49 -25.48 -1.37
C SER A 173 14.46 -25.04 -0.27
N SER A 174 13.98 -24.97 0.98
CA SER A 174 14.85 -24.92 2.14
C SER A 174 15.55 -26.27 2.27
N GLY A 175 16.73 -26.39 1.67
CA GLY A 175 17.65 -27.50 1.92
C GLY A 175 18.14 -27.42 3.36
N ASN A 176 17.54 -28.22 4.24
CA ASN A 176 18.16 -28.58 5.50
C ASN A 176 19.21 -29.66 5.20
N ASP A 177 20.48 -29.25 5.07
CA ASP A 177 21.60 -30.19 5.16
C ASP A 177 21.92 -30.42 6.65
N LEU A 178 21.44 -31.57 7.14
CA LEU A 178 21.98 -32.25 8.31
C LEU A 178 23.22 -33.05 7.87
N SER A 179 24.40 -32.66 8.34
CA SER A 179 25.50 -33.59 8.66
C SER A 179 26.68 -32.84 9.28
N ASN A 180 26.89 -32.98 10.59
CA ASN A 180 27.91 -33.89 11.10
C ASN A 180 27.89 -33.95 12.64
N GLU A 181 27.67 -35.16 13.15
CA GLU A 181 28.08 -35.59 14.49
C GLU A 181 29.61 -35.72 14.58
N SER A 182 30.22 -35.33 15.70
CA SER A 182 30.70 -36.32 16.68
C SER A 182 31.56 -35.73 17.81
N MET A 183 31.26 -36.25 19.01
CA MET A 183 32.17 -36.66 20.10
C MET A 183 33.04 -35.63 20.84
N HIS A 184 32.65 -35.37 22.11
CA HIS A 184 33.49 -35.57 23.29
C HIS A 184 32.59 -35.83 24.52
N THR A 185 32.36 -37.09 24.90
CA THR A 185 32.97 -37.82 26.03
C THR A 185 32.73 -37.24 27.43
N GLY A 186 31.72 -37.80 28.12
CA GLY A 186 31.91 -38.43 29.44
C GLY A 186 31.84 -37.57 30.72
N PRO A 187 31.57 -38.21 31.89
CA PRO A 187 30.65 -37.70 32.92
C PRO A 187 31.31 -37.47 34.29
N SER A 188 30.56 -36.87 35.25
CA SER A 188 30.72 -36.84 36.74
C SER A 188 30.23 -35.47 37.27
N THR A 189 29.52 -35.25 38.39
CA THR A 189 29.33 -35.95 39.67
C THR A 189 28.12 -35.34 40.40
N SER A 190 27.44 -36.16 41.21
CA SER A 190 26.41 -35.82 42.22
C SER A 190 26.84 -34.75 43.25
N ALA A 191 25.89 -33.98 43.79
CA ALA A 191 25.64 -33.85 45.24
C ALA A 191 24.59 -32.76 45.59
N SER A 192 23.57 -33.21 46.33
CA SER A 192 22.96 -32.65 47.55
C SER A 192 22.60 -31.16 47.73
N GLN A 193 21.31 -30.97 48.05
CA GLN A 193 20.69 -30.16 49.14
C GLN A 193 21.36 -28.87 49.62
N VAL A 194 20.58 -27.79 49.74
CA VAL A 194 20.09 -27.28 51.05
C VAL A 194 19.04 -26.17 50.91
N ASN A 195 18.02 -26.30 51.77
CA ASN A 195 17.02 -25.33 52.29
C ASN A 195 15.97 -24.70 51.36
#